data_AF-A0A1Y5DBF7-F1
#
_entry.id   AF-A0A1Y5DBF7-F1
#
_cell.length_a   1.000
_cell.length_b   1.000
_cell.length_c   1.000
_cell.angle_alpha   90.00
_cell.angle_beta   90.00
_cell.angle_gamma   90.00
#
_symmetry.space_group_name_H-M   'P 1'
#
loop_
_entity.id
_entity.type
_entity.pdbx_description
1 polymer ?
#
loop_
_entity_poly.entity_id
_entity_poly.type
_entity_poly.pdbx_seq_one_letter_code
_entity_poly.pdbx_strand_id
1 'polypeptide(L)'
;AEAQAKELSLGVWSKKQQWLPQAGFVVANVIITSVTRNRGGWWLKTKQGLVINLPKSYADQWSEQAVFQLEEQRLQVRGWQYFRTSKKAEHKSWVLLIKHPNDLVPVPQ
;
A
#
# COMPACT_ATOMS: atom_id res chain seq x y z
N ALA A 1 -13.37 12.70 16.42
CA ALA A 1 -14.37 12.39 15.38
C ALA A 1 -13.92 11.25 14.45
N GLU A 2 -13.36 10.15 14.99
CA GLU A 2 -12.93 8.98 14.18
C GLU A 2 -13.58 7.66 14.63
N ALA A 3 -14.21 7.62 15.80
CA ALA A 3 -14.82 6.40 16.34
C ALA A 3 -16.15 6.02 15.65
N GLN A 4 -16.92 7.01 15.18
CA GLN A 4 -18.28 6.79 14.65
C GLN A 4 -18.31 6.17 13.24
N ALA A 5 -17.22 6.21 12.48
CA ALA A 5 -17.17 5.58 11.16
C ALA A 5 -17.00 4.04 11.23
N LYS A 6 -16.61 3.52 12.41
CA LYS A 6 -16.24 2.12 12.60
C LYS A 6 -17.43 1.18 12.78
N GLU A 7 -18.56 1.66 13.28
CA GLU A 7 -19.77 0.83 13.52
C GLU A 7 -20.65 0.68 12.28
N LEU A 8 -20.73 1.68 11.40
CA LEU A 8 -21.70 1.68 10.29
C LEU A 8 -21.24 0.95 9.03
N SER A 9 -19.98 0.51 8.94
CA SER A 9 -19.42 -0.06 7.69
C SER A 9 -19.14 -1.58 7.71
N LEU A 10 -19.44 -2.28 8.82
CA LEU A 10 -19.11 -3.71 8.99
C LEU A 10 -19.91 -4.67 8.08
N GLY A 11 -20.97 -4.22 7.41
CA GLY A 11 -21.89 -5.09 6.67
C GLY A 11 -21.69 -5.23 5.15
N VAL A 12 -20.88 -4.39 4.49
CA VAL A 12 -20.88 -4.30 3.00
C VAL A 12 -19.54 -4.69 2.34
N TRP A 13 -18.45 -4.80 3.10
CA TRP A 13 -17.09 -4.97 2.54
C TRP A 13 -16.70 -6.43 2.24
N SER A 14 -17.69 -7.31 2.04
CA SER A 14 -17.50 -8.76 1.78
C SER A 14 -17.33 -9.12 0.28
N LYS A 15 -17.38 -8.15 -0.64
CA LYS A 15 -16.94 -8.40 -2.02
C LYS A 15 -15.42 -8.21 -2.08
N LYS A 16 -14.69 -9.27 -2.49
CA LYS A 16 -13.24 -9.26 -2.75
C LYS A 16 -12.82 -7.87 -3.24
N GLN A 17 -12.14 -7.09 -2.40
CA GLN A 17 -11.69 -5.74 -2.75
C GLN A 17 -10.56 -5.84 -3.77
N GLN A 18 -10.97 -6.08 -5.02
CA GLN A 18 -10.09 -6.02 -6.16
C GLN A 18 -9.73 -4.56 -6.36
N TRP A 19 -8.43 -4.30 -6.31
CA TRP A 19 -7.87 -2.98 -6.56
C TRP A 19 -8.24 -2.47 -7.96
N LEU A 20 -8.56 -1.17 -8.06
CA LEU A 20 -8.84 -0.49 -9.33
C LEU A 20 -7.86 0.67 -9.56
N PRO A 21 -7.41 0.89 -10.81
CA PRO A 21 -6.50 1.98 -11.18
C PRO A 21 -7.22 3.33 -11.29
N GLN A 22 -7.60 3.93 -10.16
CA GLN A 22 -8.30 5.22 -10.10
C GLN A 22 -7.77 6.09 -8.96
N ALA A 23 -7.54 7.39 -9.18
CA ALA A 23 -7.05 8.27 -8.12
C ALA A 23 -8.06 8.34 -6.95
N GLY A 24 -7.55 8.31 -5.70
CA GLY A 24 -8.40 8.38 -4.51
C GLY A 24 -7.88 7.56 -3.33
N PHE A 25 -8.69 7.50 -2.27
CA PHE A 25 -8.42 6.60 -1.14
C PHE A 25 -8.80 5.16 -1.51
N VAL A 26 -7.94 4.20 -1.19
CA VAL A 26 -8.16 2.79 -1.51
C VAL A 26 -7.82 1.90 -0.31
N VAL A 27 -8.59 0.82 -0.19
CA VAL A 27 -8.29 -0.32 0.67
C VAL A 27 -8.19 -1.54 -0.26
N ALA A 28 -7.06 -2.23 -0.24
CA ALA A 28 -6.79 -3.33 -1.15
C ALA A 28 -6.06 -4.48 -0.45
N ASN A 29 -6.38 -5.71 -0.84
CA ASN A 29 -5.57 -6.88 -0.50
C ASN A 29 -4.55 -7.11 -1.61
N VAL A 30 -3.26 -7.11 -1.26
CA VAL A 30 -2.14 -7.20 -2.19
C VAL A 30 -1.21 -8.33 -1.80
N ILE A 31 -0.39 -8.76 -2.76
CA ILE A 31 0.72 -9.68 -2.52
C ILE A 31 1.99 -8.94 -2.93
N ILE A 32 2.91 -8.76 -1.99
CA ILE A 32 4.18 -8.10 -2.28
C ILE A 32 5.08 -9.04 -3.08
N THR A 33 5.66 -8.54 -4.16
CA THR A 33 6.56 -9.31 -5.03
C THR A 33 8.00 -8.86 -4.98
N SER A 34 8.27 -7.64 -4.51
CA SER A 34 9.63 -7.12 -4.38
C SER A 34 9.64 -5.90 -3.47
N VAL A 35 10.66 -5.81 -2.63
CA VAL A 35 10.90 -4.67 -1.74
C VAL A 35 12.22 -4.00 -2.13
N THR A 36 12.19 -2.69 -2.36
CA THR A 36 13.38 -1.91 -2.70
C THR A 36 13.43 -0.61 -1.91
N ARG A 37 14.63 -0.09 -1.64
CA ARG A 37 14.84 1.20 -0.97
C ARG A 37 15.66 2.12 -1.85
N ASN A 38 15.25 3.37 -1.95
CA ASN A 38 16.00 4.42 -2.64
C ASN A 38 15.83 5.79 -1.95
N ARG A 39 16.29 6.86 -2.60
CA ARG A 39 16.20 8.24 -2.06
C ARG A 39 14.78 8.69 -1.70
N GLY A 40 13.75 8.11 -2.35
CA GLY A 40 12.33 8.37 -2.10
C GLY A 40 11.70 7.55 -0.97
N GLY A 41 12.46 6.67 -0.33
CA GLY A 41 11.97 5.75 0.70
C GLY A 41 11.86 4.32 0.19
N TRP A 42 10.89 3.57 0.70
CA TRP A 42 10.64 2.19 0.31
C TRP A 42 9.65 2.11 -0.83
N TRP A 43 9.87 1.15 -1.72
CA TRP A 43 9.03 0.85 -2.88
C TRP A 43 8.77 -0.64 -2.91
N LEU A 44 7.50 -1.01 -2.74
CA LEU A 44 7.05 -2.38 -2.71
C LEU A 44 6.20 -2.63 -3.95
N LYS A 45 6.63 -3.57 -4.79
CA LYS A 45 5.86 -4.01 -5.96
C LYS A 45 4.82 -5.02 -5.52
N THR A 46 3.66 -5.01 -6.19
CA THR A 46 2.59 -5.99 -5.94
C THR A 46 2.27 -6.77 -7.20
N LYS A 47 1.60 -7.94 -7.05
CA LYS A 47 1.13 -8.74 -8.21
C LYS A 47 0.10 -8.01 -9.05
N GLN A 48 -0.63 -7.04 -8.48
CA GLN A 48 -1.75 -6.35 -9.10
C GLN A 48 -1.34 -5.15 -9.98
N GLY A 49 -0.04 -4.84 -10.08
CA GLY A 49 0.45 -3.65 -10.81
C GLY A 49 0.37 -2.34 -10.01
N LEU A 50 -0.11 -2.40 -8.76
CA LEU A 50 0.00 -1.34 -7.77
C LEU A 50 1.41 -1.33 -7.18
N VAL A 51 1.99 -0.15 -6.97
CA VAL A 51 3.24 0.03 -6.25
C VAL A 51 2.94 0.74 -4.93
N ILE A 52 3.44 0.23 -3.82
CA ILE A 52 3.32 0.90 -2.53
C ILE A 52 4.60 1.71 -2.30
N ASN A 53 4.44 2.97 -1.90
CA ASN A 53 5.53 3.82 -1.45
C ASN A 53 5.40 4.10 0.04
N LEU A 54 6.47 3.81 0.79
CA LEU A 54 6.65 4.28 2.16
C LEU A 54 7.63 5.46 2.08
N PRO A 55 7.16 6.71 2.15
CA PRO A 55 7.99 7.87 1.87
C PRO A 55 9.12 8.01 2.88
N LYS A 56 10.28 8.50 2.43
CA LYS A 56 11.42 8.81 3.31
C LYS A 56 11.06 9.74 4.46
N SER A 57 10.09 10.66 4.29
CA SER A 57 9.63 11.56 5.35
C SER A 57 9.01 10.86 6.57
N TYR A 58 8.68 9.57 6.44
CA TYR A 58 8.14 8.74 7.51
C TYR A 58 9.05 7.54 7.81
N ALA A 59 10.32 7.57 7.39
CA ALA A 59 11.27 6.46 7.51
C ALA A 59 11.41 5.95 8.95
N ASP A 60 11.34 6.84 9.95
CA ASP A 60 11.50 6.51 11.38
C ASP A 60 10.38 5.61 11.91
N GLN A 61 9.26 5.50 11.20
CA GLN A 61 8.17 4.59 11.56
C GLN A 61 8.38 3.17 11.05
N TRP A 62 9.42 2.93 10.25
CA TRP A 62 9.65 1.68 9.56
C TRP A 62 10.98 1.07 9.99
N SER A 63 10.94 -0.08 10.66
CA SER A 63 12.12 -0.93 10.82
C SER A 63 12.51 -1.51 9.46
N GLU A 64 13.78 -1.40 9.08
CA GLU A 64 14.25 -1.94 7.79
C GLU A 64 14.00 -3.44 7.68
N GLN A 65 14.29 -4.17 8.76
CA GLN A 65 14.05 -5.61 8.85
C GLN A 65 12.57 -5.93 8.67
N ALA A 66 11.68 -5.15 9.29
CA ALA A 66 10.24 -5.35 9.17
C ALA A 66 9.76 -5.12 7.73
N VAL A 67 10.28 -4.11 7.03
CA VAL A 67 9.88 -3.83 5.64
C VAL A 67 10.39 -4.90 4.67
N PHE A 68 11.62 -5.41 4.85
CA PHE A 68 12.13 -6.50 4.02
C PHE A 68 11.34 -7.81 4.22
N GLN A 69 10.87 -8.10 5.43
CA GLN A 69 10.02 -9.26 5.71
C GLN A 69 8.64 -9.19 5.06
N LEU A 70 8.24 -8.04 4.48
CA LEU A 70 6.98 -7.92 3.74
C LEU A 70 7.03 -8.59 2.37
N GLU A 71 8.21 -8.93 1.85
CA GLU A 71 8.33 -9.64 0.58
C GLU A 71 7.57 -10.98 0.64
N GLU A 72 6.85 -11.30 -0.44
CA GLU A 72 5.97 -12.47 -0.56
C GLU A 72 4.76 -12.51 0.41
N GLN A 73 4.58 -11.50 1.27
CA GLN A 73 3.46 -11.44 2.20
C GLN A 73 2.16 -10.98 1.53
N ARG A 74 1.04 -11.47 2.05
CA ARG A 74 -0.30 -10.96 1.75
C ARG A 74 -0.67 -9.88 2.75
N LEU A 75 -0.99 -8.69 2.26
CA LEU A 75 -1.23 -7.52 3.10
C LEU A 75 -2.55 -6.86 2.70
N GLN A 76 -3.30 -6.39 3.70
CA GLN A 76 -4.32 -5.38 3.51
C GLN A 76 -3.65 -4.03 3.66
N VAL A 77 -3.76 -3.21 2.62
CA VAL A 77 -3.16 -1.88 2.57
C VAL A 77 -4.23 -0.82 2.39
N ARG A 78 -4.00 0.33 3.02
CA ARG A 78 -4.91 1.47 3.03
C ARG A 78 -4.13 2.74 2.74
N GLY A 79 -4.68 3.64 1.94
CA GLY A 79 -4.00 4.91 1.67
C GLY A 79 -4.51 5.63 0.45
N TRP A 80 -3.79 6.69 0.09
CA TRP A 80 -4.10 7.50 -1.08
C TRP A 80 -3.29 7.04 -2.27
N GLN A 81 -3.98 6.75 -3.37
CA GLN A 81 -3.35 6.37 -4.62
C GLN A 81 -3.43 7.46 -5.69
N TYR A 82 -2.39 7.50 -6.51
CA TYR A 82 -2.26 8.40 -7.65
C TYR A 82 -1.48 7.72 -8.77
N PHE A 83 -1.64 8.22 -9.99
CA PHE A 83 -0.82 7.76 -11.10
C PHE A 83 0.51 8.52 -11.13
N ARG A 84 1.63 7.82 -10.93
CA ARG A 84 2.97 8.39 -11.05
C ARG A 84 3.35 8.43 -12.51
N THR A 85 3.51 9.64 -13.04
CA THR A 85 4.09 9.86 -14.38
C THR A 85 5.61 9.84 -14.31
N SER A 86 6.26 9.46 -15.40
CA SER A 86 7.71 9.44 -15.54
C SER A 86 8.10 9.50 -17.01
N LYS A 87 9.26 10.10 -17.31
CA LYS A 87 9.86 10.04 -18.65
C LYS A 87 10.23 8.59 -19.03
N LYS A 88 10.70 7.81 -18.06
CA LYS A 88 10.97 6.38 -18.24
C LYS A 88 9.68 5.57 -18.03
N ALA A 89 9.30 4.78 -19.04
CA ALA A 89 8.08 3.99 -19.03
C ALA A 89 8.01 3.01 -17.85
N GLU A 90 9.14 2.41 -17.47
CA GLU A 90 9.28 1.48 -16.34
C GLU A 90 8.87 2.06 -14.97
N HIS A 91 8.85 3.38 -14.81
CA HIS A 91 8.44 4.04 -13.57
C HIS A 91 6.99 4.53 -13.61
N LYS A 92 6.32 4.51 -14.77
CA LYS A 92 4.90 4.87 -14.87
C LYS A 92 4.09 3.78 -14.18
N SER A 93 3.38 4.15 -13.12
CA SER A 93 2.71 3.17 -12.25
C SER A 93 1.64 3.85 -11.40
N TRP A 94 0.65 3.07 -10.98
CA TRP A 94 -0.19 3.47 -9.86
C TRP A 94 0.59 3.31 -8.57
N VAL A 95 0.61 4.36 -7.76
CA VAL A 95 1.33 4.39 -6.49
C VAL A 95 0.34 4.61 -5.36
N LEU A 96 0.38 3.74 -4.36
CA LEU A 96 -0.28 3.91 -3.07
C LEU A 96 0.72 4.47 -2.06
N LEU A 97 0.47 5.66 -1.55
CA LEU A 97 1.31 6.26 -0.52
C LEU A 97 0.81 5.86 0.86
N ILE A 98 1.69 5.26 1.66
CA ILE A 98 1.40 4.84 3.03
C ILE A 98 2.32 5.60 3.99
N LYS A 99 1.72 6.26 4.98
CA LYS A 99 2.45 7.11 5.94
C LYS A 99 2.66 6.45 7.30
N HIS A 100 1.79 5.51 7.66
CA HIS A 100 1.79 4.86 8.97
C HIS A 100 1.76 3.33 8.85
N PRO A 101 2.49 2.59 9.70
CA PRO A 101 2.46 1.13 9.73
C PRO A 101 1.07 0.51 9.90
N ASN A 102 0.16 1.18 10.61
CA ASN A 102 -1.21 0.69 10.84
C ASN A 102 -2.06 0.60 9.56
N ASP A 103 -1.63 1.27 8.49
CA ASP A 103 -2.26 1.20 7.18
C ASP A 103 -1.80 -0.01 6.36
N LEU A 104 -0.89 -0.82 6.90
CA LEU A 104 -0.35 -2.04 6.30
C LEU A 104 -0.48 -3.19 7.30
N VAL A 105 -1.42 -4.10 7.04
CA VAL A 105 -1.77 -5.18 7.98
C VAL A 105 -1.59 -6.53 7.28
N PRO A 106 -0.81 -7.46 7.85
CA PRO A 106 -0.74 -8.84 7.35
C PRO A 106 -2.10 -9.52 7.35
N VAL A 107 -2.42 -10.24 6.28
CA VAL A 107 -3.66 -11.00 6.13
C VAL A 107 -3.30 -12.49 6.09
N PRO A 108 -3.95 -13.35 6.90
CA PRO A 108 -3.72 -14.79 6.85
C PRO A 108 -4.01 -15.36 5.45
N GLN A 109 -3.28 -16.41 5.09
CA GLN A 109 -3.36 -17.02 3.75
C GLN A 109 -4.65 -17.82 3.53
#